data_AF-B1YBP3-F1
#
_entry.id   AF-B1YBP3-F1
#
_cell.length_a   1.000
_cell.length_b   1.000
_cell.length_c   1.000
_cell.angle_alpha   90.00
_cell.angle_beta   90.00
_cell.angle_gamma   90.00
#
_symmetry.space_group_name_H-M   'P 1'
#
loop_
_entity.id
_entity.type
_entity.pdbx_description
1 polymer ?
#
loop_
_entity_poly.entity_id
_entity_poly.type
_entity_poly.pdbx_seq_one_letter_code
_entity_poly.pdbx_strand_id
1 'polypeptide(L)'
;MSKIQELKALLARKLFHVVFVALVAVPLFVQIPPEPYIALLALASGVLYSLQIKEPYAWEELRQNFFKTLEELFARLEALLPLDKPELKTQYQNALRQLELLISMAERDYERRHGYLGILMGSLGFLIATAAFGPRHLPAAVVSMAVYDAVSAVAGTIFGGRRIFGKLTTWGTLLGYLANTAALVAVGMPLLHALAVTAMVVAADALSHEDNLTIPVAAAGGSYLLSLL
;
A
#
# COMPACT_ATOMS: atom_id res chain seq x y z
N MET A 1 -10.50 -20.75 -7.01
CA MET A 1 -11.16 -19.83 -6.04
C MET A 1 -12.41 -19.28 -6.70
N SER A 2 -13.48 -19.01 -5.95
CA SER A 2 -14.63 -18.29 -6.50
C SER A 2 -14.29 -16.80 -6.72
N LYS A 3 -14.96 -16.13 -7.67
CA LYS A 3 -14.79 -14.68 -7.90
C LYS A 3 -14.95 -13.84 -6.62
N ILE A 4 -15.82 -14.28 -5.71
CA ILE A 4 -16.05 -13.62 -4.42
C ILE A 4 -14.83 -13.76 -3.51
N GLN A 5 -14.19 -14.93 -3.47
CA GLN A 5 -12.96 -15.13 -2.69
C GLN A 5 -11.79 -14.32 -3.24
N GLU A 6 -11.67 -14.24 -4.57
CA GLU A 6 -10.66 -13.41 -5.25
C GLU A 6 -10.85 -11.93 -4.93
N LEU A 7 -12.09 -11.44 -4.99
CA LEU A 7 -12.41 -10.06 -4.64
C LEU A 7 -12.14 -9.76 -3.16
N LYS A 8 -12.48 -10.66 -2.24
CA LYS A 8 -12.19 -10.50 -0.81
C LYS A 8 -10.69 -10.41 -0.54
N ALA A 9 -9.89 -11.29 -1.13
CA ALA A 9 -8.43 -11.26 -1.00
C ALA A 9 -7.84 -9.98 -1.60
N LEU A 10 -8.34 -9.53 -2.75
CA LEU A 10 -7.93 -8.27 -3.36
C LEU A 10 -8.23 -7.07 -2.46
N LEU A 11 -9.44 -6.98 -1.92
CA LEU A 11 -9.84 -5.88 -1.03
C LEU A 11 -9.00 -5.87 0.25
N ALA A 12 -8.75 -7.03 0.85
CA ALA A 12 -7.85 -7.15 2.00
C ALA A 12 -6.46 -6.60 1.66
N ARG A 13 -5.91 -6.98 0.49
CA ARG A 13 -4.60 -6.49 0.05
C ARG A 13 -4.58 -4.97 -0.18
N LYS A 14 -5.60 -4.42 -0.82
CA LYS A 14 -5.70 -2.97 -1.06
C LYS A 14 -5.92 -2.19 0.23
N LEU A 15 -6.52 -2.78 1.26
CA LEU A 15 -6.57 -2.18 2.60
C LEU A 15 -5.16 -1.99 3.18
N PHE A 16 -4.34 -3.04 3.22
CA PHE A 16 -2.94 -2.93 3.71
C PHE A 16 -2.10 -1.99 2.85
N HIS A 17 -2.30 -2.01 1.52
CA HIS A 17 -1.68 -1.06 0.61
C HIS A 17 -2.00 0.39 0.95
N VAL A 18 -3.28 0.72 1.14
CA VAL A 18 -3.71 2.08 1.50
C VAL A 18 -3.17 2.47 2.88
N VAL A 19 -3.14 1.55 3.85
CA VAL A 19 -2.52 1.79 5.16
C VAL A 19 -1.02 2.08 5.01
N PHE A 20 -0.32 1.32 4.17
CA PHE A 20 1.10 1.55 3.88
C PHE A 20 1.33 2.92 3.21
N VAL A 21 0.53 3.28 2.22
CA VAL A 21 0.63 4.59 1.55
C VAL A 21 0.29 5.73 2.52
N ALA A 22 -0.67 5.54 3.42
CA ALA A 22 -0.97 6.50 4.48
C ALA A 22 0.20 6.67 5.46
N LEU A 23 0.89 5.58 5.82
CA LEU A 23 2.10 5.63 6.64
C LEU A 23 3.20 6.44 5.95
N VAL A 24 3.44 6.20 4.65
CA VAL A 24 4.39 6.99 3.86
C VAL A 24 4.01 8.46 3.76
N ALA A 25 2.71 8.78 3.79
CA ALA A 25 2.21 10.15 3.69
C ALA A 25 2.37 10.97 4.99
N VAL A 26 2.72 10.36 6.13
CA VAL A 26 2.85 11.04 7.43
C VAL A 26 3.68 12.33 7.38
N PRO A 27 4.85 12.40 6.69
CA PRO A 27 5.62 13.63 6.59
C PRO A 27 4.88 14.82 5.97
N LEU A 28 3.90 14.55 5.10
CA LEU A 28 3.07 15.60 4.48
C LEU A 28 2.17 16.31 5.49
N PHE A 29 1.91 15.68 6.65
CA PHE A 29 1.00 16.19 7.67
C PHE A 29 1.71 16.64 8.95
N VAL A 30 2.91 16.13 9.24
CA VAL A 30 3.54 16.28 10.58
C VAL A 30 4.81 17.15 10.57
N GLN A 31 5.09 17.92 9.50
CA GLN A 31 6.27 18.81 9.39
C GLN A 31 7.62 18.12 9.70
N ILE A 32 7.71 16.81 9.46
CA ILE A 32 8.95 16.06 9.57
C ILE A 32 9.60 15.92 8.19
N PRO A 33 10.94 15.88 8.08
CA PRO A 33 11.60 15.68 6.80
C PRO A 33 11.22 14.31 6.20
N PRO A 34 10.70 14.25 4.96
CA PRO A 34 10.22 13.01 4.36
C PRO A 34 11.35 12.02 4.04
N GLU A 35 12.54 12.49 3.64
CA GLU A 35 13.66 11.65 3.24
C GLU A 35 14.11 10.70 4.37
N PRO A 36 14.49 11.18 5.58
CA PRO A 36 14.89 10.27 6.66
C PRO A 36 13.72 9.41 7.16
N TYR A 37 12.49 9.94 7.14
CA TYR A 37 11.31 9.16 7.55
C TYR A 37 11.08 7.97 6.61
N ILE A 38 11.05 8.22 5.30
CA ILE A 38 10.85 7.18 4.29
C ILE A 38 12.06 6.24 4.23
N ALA A 39 13.28 6.74 4.45
CA ALA A 39 14.47 5.90 4.56
C ALA A 39 14.39 4.93 5.75
N LEU A 40 13.87 5.37 6.90
CA LEU A 40 13.61 4.49 8.04
C LEU A 40 12.54 3.44 7.73
N LEU A 41 11.48 3.80 7.01
CA LEU A 41 10.48 2.84 6.53
C LEU A 41 11.10 1.82 5.57
N ALA A 42 11.97 2.26 4.66
CA ALA A 42 12.67 1.36 3.73
C ALA A 42 13.64 0.42 4.46
N LEU A 43 14.37 0.93 5.45
CA LEU A 43 15.22 0.12 6.32
C LEU A 43 14.40 -0.93 7.08
N ALA A 44 13.31 -0.52 7.73
CA ALA A 44 12.43 -1.42 8.45
C ALA A 44 11.84 -2.50 7.52
N SER A 45 11.36 -2.10 6.34
CA SER A 45 10.83 -3.02 5.33
C SER A 45 11.90 -4.00 4.84
N GLY A 46 13.14 -3.53 4.66
CA GLY A 46 14.29 -4.37 4.30
C GLY A 46 14.68 -5.37 5.38
N VAL A 47 14.64 -4.98 6.65
CA VAL A 47 14.87 -5.88 7.79
C VAL A 47 13.79 -6.95 7.84
N LEU A 48 12.51 -6.57 7.74
CA LEU A 48 11.39 -7.51 7.72
C LEU A 48 11.49 -8.50 6.56
N TYR A 49 11.76 -7.99 5.35
CA TYR A 49 11.98 -8.80 4.16
C TYR A 49 13.14 -9.79 4.35
N SER A 50 14.27 -9.31 4.87
CA SER A 50 15.45 -10.17 5.11
C SER A 50 15.16 -11.24 6.17
N LEU A 51 14.47 -10.90 7.25
CA LEU A 51 14.09 -11.85 8.31
C LEU A 51 13.19 -12.94 7.75
N GLN A 52 12.17 -12.55 6.98
CA GLN A 52 11.20 -13.48 6.40
C GLN A 52 11.84 -14.49 5.44
N ILE A 53 12.86 -14.07 4.67
CA ILE A 53 13.56 -14.95 3.74
C ILE A 53 14.62 -15.80 4.42
N LYS A 54 15.47 -15.20 5.26
CA LYS A 54 16.63 -15.89 5.83
C LYS A 54 16.26 -16.76 7.04
N GLU A 55 15.28 -16.32 7.83
CA GLU A 55 14.90 -16.96 9.08
C GLU A 55 13.36 -17.09 9.17
N PRO A 56 12.74 -17.92 8.31
CA PRO A 56 11.29 -18.05 8.25
C PRO A 56 10.68 -18.56 9.57
N TYR A 57 11.43 -19.37 10.34
CA TYR A 57 11.01 -19.79 11.68
C TYR A 57 10.94 -18.61 12.65
N ALA A 58 11.98 -17.76 12.68
CA ALA A 58 12.01 -16.56 13.52
C ALA A 58 10.93 -15.55 13.13
N TRP A 59 10.61 -15.45 11.83
CA TRP A 59 9.49 -14.65 11.34
C TRP A 59 8.14 -15.14 11.88
N GLU A 60 7.88 -16.46 11.80
CA GLU A 60 6.64 -17.04 12.30
C GLU A 60 6.52 -16.89 13.83
N GLU A 61 7.63 -17.08 14.56
CA GLU A 61 7.70 -16.81 16.00
C GLU A 61 7.42 -15.33 16.32
N LEU A 62 8.01 -14.39 15.58
CA LEU A 62 7.77 -12.95 15.73
C LEU A 62 6.28 -12.63 15.52
N ARG A 63 5.68 -13.17 14.47
CA ARG A 63 4.25 -12.98 14.16
C ARG A 63 3.37 -13.51 15.29
N GLN A 64 3.63 -14.72 15.79
CA GLN A 64 2.87 -15.30 16.90
C GLN A 64 3.04 -14.48 18.20
N ASN A 65 4.26 -14.07 18.50
CA ASN A 65 4.56 -13.24 19.67
C ASN A 65 3.91 -11.87 19.58
N PHE A 66 3.79 -11.27 18.39
CA PHE A 66 3.07 -10.02 18.20
C PHE A 66 1.59 -10.14 18.60
N PHE A 67 0.87 -11.14 18.08
CA PHE A 67 -0.54 -11.35 18.43
C PHE A 67 -0.71 -11.67 19.92
N LYS A 68 0.15 -12.51 20.48
CA LYS A 68 0.16 -12.82 21.91
C LYS A 68 0.40 -11.56 22.76
N THR A 69 1.32 -10.70 22.36
CA THR A 69 1.59 -9.43 23.05
C THR A 69 0.37 -8.51 23.03
N LEU A 70 -0.35 -8.43 21.91
CA LEU A 70 -1.61 -7.70 21.84
C LEU A 70 -2.65 -8.28 22.79
N GLU A 71 -2.80 -9.61 22.82
CA GLU A 71 -3.70 -10.28 23.77
C GLU A 71 -3.35 -9.97 25.23
N GLU A 72 -2.06 -10.02 25.59
CA GLU A 72 -1.57 -9.70 26.92
C GLU A 72 -1.77 -8.24 27.30
N LEU A 73 -1.52 -7.30 26.38
CA LEU A 73 -1.77 -5.87 26.60
C LEU A 73 -3.23 -5.61 26.91
N PHE A 74 -4.14 -6.25 26.18
CA PHE A 74 -5.57 -6.14 26.44
C PHE A 74 -5.93 -6.72 27.81
N ALA A 75 -5.44 -7.92 28.14
CA ALA A 75 -5.69 -8.53 29.45
C ALA A 75 -5.19 -7.64 30.60
N ARG A 76 -4.06 -6.94 30.42
CA ARG A 76 -3.55 -5.95 31.38
C ARG A 76 -4.45 -4.72 31.47
N LEU A 77 -4.95 -4.20 30.34
CA LEU A 77 -5.89 -3.07 30.33
C LEU A 77 -7.21 -3.43 31.02
N GLU A 78 -7.74 -4.63 30.79
CA GLU A 78 -8.94 -5.16 31.46
C GLU A 78 -8.74 -5.30 32.98
N ALA A 79 -7.53 -5.68 33.43
CA ALA A 79 -7.21 -5.74 34.86
C ALA A 79 -7.14 -4.35 35.52
N LEU A 80 -6.70 -3.33 34.79
CA LEU A 80 -6.58 -1.94 35.28
C LEU A 80 -7.89 -1.17 35.23
N LEU A 81 -8.74 -1.48 34.25
CA LEU A 81 -10.08 -0.94 34.08
C LEU A 81 -11.04 -2.13 34.15
N PRO A 82 -11.60 -2.47 35.34
CA PRO A 82 -12.58 -3.55 35.48
C PRO A 82 -13.86 -3.18 34.72
N LEU A 83 -13.81 -3.38 33.42
CA LEU A 83 -14.92 -3.29 32.51
C LEU A 83 -15.68 -4.59 32.69
N ASP A 84 -16.70 -4.60 33.56
CA ASP A 84 -17.65 -5.71 33.76
C ASP A 84 -18.53 -5.90 32.52
N LYS A 85 -17.89 -6.21 31.39
CA LYS A 85 -18.51 -6.38 30.07
C LYS A 85 -17.82 -7.56 29.39
N PRO A 86 -18.23 -8.80 29.70
CA PRO A 86 -17.71 -10.01 29.02
C PRO A 86 -17.83 -9.92 27.48
N GLU A 87 -18.78 -9.14 26.99
CA GLU A 87 -18.97 -8.81 25.58
C GLU A 87 -17.75 -8.08 24.96
N LEU A 88 -17.07 -7.18 25.69
CA LEU A 88 -15.90 -6.45 25.19
C LEU A 88 -14.72 -7.40 24.93
N LYS A 89 -14.49 -8.35 25.83
CA LYS A 89 -13.45 -9.37 25.68
C LYS A 89 -13.70 -10.24 24.44
N THR A 90 -14.93 -10.69 24.23
CA THR A 90 -15.30 -11.46 23.03
C THR A 90 -15.17 -10.62 21.76
N GLN A 91 -15.59 -9.36 21.77
CA GLN A 91 -15.42 -8.45 20.63
C GLN A 91 -13.95 -8.25 20.26
N TYR A 92 -13.08 -8.08 21.26
CA TYR A 92 -11.64 -7.93 21.05
C TYR A 92 -11.00 -9.20 20.46
N GLN A 93 -11.27 -10.37 21.05
CA GLN A 93 -10.78 -11.65 20.52
C GLN A 93 -11.28 -11.89 19.09
N ASN A 94 -12.50 -11.47 18.78
CA ASN A 94 -13.02 -11.51 17.42
C ASN A 94 -12.26 -10.54 16.50
N ALA A 95 -11.95 -9.33 16.96
CA ALA A 95 -11.18 -8.35 16.20
C ALA A 95 -9.75 -8.84 15.90
N LEU A 96 -9.07 -9.44 16.87
CA LEU A 96 -7.74 -10.03 16.66
C LEU A 96 -7.77 -11.17 15.63
N ARG A 97 -8.72 -12.09 15.76
CA ARG A 97 -8.90 -13.18 14.79
C ARG A 97 -9.23 -12.64 13.40
N GLN A 98 -10.06 -11.60 13.31
CA GLN A 98 -10.35 -10.94 12.04
C GLN A 98 -9.12 -10.26 11.44
N LEU A 99 -8.28 -9.62 12.26
CA LEU A 99 -7.03 -9.01 11.82
C LEU A 99 -6.07 -10.08 11.28
N GLU A 100 -5.89 -11.20 11.98
CA GLU A 100 -5.06 -12.30 11.50
C GLU A 100 -5.58 -12.87 10.17
N LEU A 101 -6.89 -13.08 10.06
CA LEU A 101 -7.52 -13.51 8.82
C LEU A 101 -7.32 -12.49 7.69
N LEU A 102 -7.44 -11.19 7.97
CA LEU A 102 -7.21 -10.13 6.99
C LEU A 102 -5.77 -10.13 6.49
N ILE A 103 -4.79 -10.25 7.39
CA ILE A 103 -3.37 -10.37 7.02
C ILE A 103 -3.18 -11.59 6.13
N SER A 104 -3.64 -12.76 6.58
CA SER A 104 -3.52 -13.99 5.81
C SER A 104 -4.15 -13.89 4.41
N MET A 105 -5.33 -13.25 4.28
CA MET A 105 -5.99 -13.04 2.98
C MET A 105 -5.26 -12.03 2.08
N ALA A 106 -4.58 -11.05 2.67
CA ALA A 106 -3.88 -10.02 1.92
C ALA A 106 -2.58 -10.53 1.29
N GLU A 107 -1.85 -11.39 2.00
CA GLU A 107 -0.58 -11.95 1.56
C GLU A 107 -0.69 -12.66 0.21
N ARG A 108 0.19 -12.32 -0.73
CA ARG A 108 0.28 -13.01 -2.01
C ARG A 108 0.99 -14.35 -1.86
N ASP A 109 0.65 -15.30 -2.74
CA ASP A 109 1.30 -16.62 -2.74
C ASP A 109 2.82 -16.57 -2.94
N TYR A 110 3.33 -15.55 -3.64
CA TYR A 110 4.77 -15.33 -3.74
C TYR A 110 5.34 -14.61 -2.51
N GLU A 111 4.58 -13.73 -1.84
CA GLU A 111 5.06 -13.02 -0.65
C GLU A 111 5.19 -13.98 0.54
N ARG A 112 4.31 -14.97 0.63
CA ARG A 112 4.45 -16.09 1.57
C ARG A 112 5.73 -16.90 1.35
N ARG A 113 6.24 -16.95 0.11
CA ARG A 113 7.40 -17.76 -0.28
C ARG A 113 8.71 -16.98 -0.38
N HIS A 114 8.63 -15.68 -0.69
CA HIS A 114 9.76 -14.85 -1.06
C HIS A 114 9.78 -13.51 -0.32
N GLY A 115 8.95 -13.35 0.72
CA GLY A 115 8.93 -12.17 1.55
C GLY A 115 7.99 -11.06 1.06
N TYR A 116 7.69 -10.08 1.93
CA TYR A 116 6.88 -8.88 1.62
C TYR A 116 7.60 -7.90 0.67
N LEU A 117 7.93 -8.37 -0.53
CA LEU A 117 8.62 -7.64 -1.58
C LEU A 117 7.88 -6.34 -1.93
N GLY A 118 6.55 -6.35 -1.98
CA GLY A 118 5.76 -5.17 -2.33
C GLY A 118 5.94 -4.00 -1.36
N ILE A 119 6.02 -4.26 -0.05
CA ILE A 119 6.23 -3.22 0.97
C ILE A 119 7.63 -2.61 0.83
N LEU A 120 8.65 -3.46 0.68
CA LEU A 120 10.02 -3.01 0.43
C LEU A 120 10.10 -2.17 -0.84
N MET A 121 9.55 -2.66 -1.95
CA MET A 121 9.59 -1.98 -3.24
C MET A 121 8.80 -0.68 -3.22
N GLY A 122 7.66 -0.63 -2.54
CA GLY A 122 6.92 0.59 -2.25
C GLY A 122 7.78 1.62 -1.51
N SER A 123 8.42 1.21 -0.41
CA SER A 123 9.23 2.12 0.40
C SER A 123 10.44 2.67 -0.37
N LEU A 124 11.10 1.83 -1.18
CA LEU A 124 12.18 2.23 -2.06
C LEU A 124 11.69 3.16 -3.18
N GLY A 125 10.53 2.87 -3.79
CA GLY A 125 9.94 3.71 -4.83
C GLY A 125 9.67 5.12 -4.33
N PHE A 126 9.10 5.24 -3.14
CA PHE A 126 8.88 6.54 -2.49
C PHE A 126 10.18 7.23 -2.06
N LEU A 127 11.18 6.47 -1.59
CA LEU A 127 12.50 7.03 -1.26
C LEU A 127 13.17 7.61 -2.50
N ILE A 128 13.18 6.86 -3.60
CA ILE A 128 13.74 7.29 -4.89
C ILE A 128 12.96 8.51 -5.39
N ALA A 129 11.63 8.47 -5.38
CA ALA A 129 10.79 9.59 -5.79
C ALA A 129 11.14 10.88 -5.04
N THR A 130 11.28 10.78 -3.71
CA THR A 130 11.60 11.92 -2.84
C THR A 130 13.03 12.40 -3.06
N ALA A 131 14.01 11.50 -3.11
CA ALA A 131 15.42 11.84 -3.25
C ALA A 131 15.77 12.40 -4.63
N ALA A 132 15.16 11.87 -5.70
CA ALA A 132 15.48 12.24 -7.08
C ALA A 132 14.73 13.50 -7.54
N PHE A 133 13.46 13.67 -7.13
CA PHE A 133 12.61 14.75 -7.61
C PHE A 133 12.31 15.80 -6.55
N GLY A 134 12.59 15.51 -5.28
CA GLY A 134 12.36 16.40 -4.16
C GLY A 134 10.97 16.23 -3.52
N PRO A 135 10.83 16.65 -2.25
CA PRO A 135 9.64 16.38 -1.43
C PRO A 135 8.37 17.07 -1.94
N ARG A 136 8.50 18.13 -2.73
CA ARG A 136 7.37 18.85 -3.35
C ARG A 136 6.53 17.94 -4.27
N HIS A 137 7.12 16.89 -4.84
CA HIS A 137 6.46 15.99 -5.79
C HIS A 137 5.95 14.70 -5.13
N LEU A 138 6.22 14.50 -3.84
CA LEU A 138 5.72 13.37 -3.06
C LEU A 138 4.18 13.26 -3.04
N PRO A 139 3.38 14.35 -2.97
CA PRO A 139 1.92 14.26 -3.02
C PRO A 139 1.39 13.55 -4.28
N ALA A 140 2.00 13.77 -5.44
CA ALA A 140 1.60 13.12 -6.68
C ALA A 140 1.81 11.61 -6.63
N ALA A 141 2.94 11.18 -6.04
CA ALA A 141 3.25 9.77 -5.81
C ALA A 141 2.30 9.11 -4.81
N VAL A 142 2.02 9.77 -3.68
CA VAL A 142 1.11 9.28 -2.64
C VAL A 142 -0.30 9.10 -3.21
N VAL A 143 -0.85 10.12 -3.88
CA VAL A 143 -2.18 10.05 -4.48
C VAL A 143 -2.24 8.96 -5.55
N SER A 144 -1.23 8.88 -6.43
CA SER A 144 -1.21 7.88 -7.49
C SER A 144 -1.15 6.45 -6.96
N MET A 145 -0.34 6.20 -5.94
CA MET A 145 -0.31 4.89 -5.29
C MET A 145 -1.60 4.58 -4.55
N ALA A 146 -2.20 5.53 -3.84
CA ALA A 146 -3.43 5.30 -3.09
C ALA A 146 -4.64 5.04 -4.00
N VAL A 147 -4.73 5.76 -5.12
CA VAL A 147 -5.95 5.80 -5.95
C VAL A 147 -5.81 4.93 -7.19
N TYR A 148 -4.82 5.19 -8.06
CA TYR A 148 -4.71 4.47 -9.32
C TYR A 148 -4.59 2.96 -9.08
N ASP A 149 -3.62 2.54 -8.26
CA ASP A 149 -3.34 1.12 -8.02
C ASP A 149 -4.51 0.38 -7.33
N ALA A 150 -5.23 1.06 -6.43
CA ALA A 150 -6.40 0.46 -5.77
C ALA A 150 -7.59 0.35 -6.73
N VAL A 151 -7.95 1.44 -7.40
CA VAL A 151 -9.12 1.50 -8.28
C VAL A 151 -8.91 0.64 -9.52
N SER A 152 -7.72 0.68 -10.14
CA SER A 152 -7.44 -0.10 -11.35
C SER A 152 -7.56 -1.59 -11.12
N ALA A 153 -7.07 -2.09 -9.98
CA ALA A 153 -7.16 -3.49 -9.63
C ALA A 153 -8.61 -3.90 -9.30
N VAL A 154 -9.32 -3.13 -8.47
CA VAL A 154 -10.71 -3.44 -8.09
C VAL A 154 -11.63 -3.42 -9.31
N ALA A 155 -11.54 -2.37 -10.14
CA ALA A 155 -12.31 -2.25 -11.37
C ALA A 155 -11.98 -3.38 -12.35
N GLY A 156 -10.70 -3.72 -12.51
CA GLY A 156 -10.26 -4.81 -13.37
C GLY A 156 -10.81 -6.17 -12.93
N THR A 157 -10.91 -6.43 -11.62
CA THR A 157 -11.48 -7.68 -11.10
C THR A 157 -13.00 -7.73 -11.19
N ILE A 158 -13.71 -6.62 -10.96
CA ILE A 158 -15.18 -6.57 -11.00
C ILE A 158 -15.70 -6.59 -12.44
N PHE A 159 -15.22 -5.66 -13.27
CA PHE A 159 -15.75 -5.43 -14.63
C PHE A 159 -14.99 -6.23 -15.69
N GLY A 160 -13.80 -6.74 -15.37
CA GLY A 160 -12.97 -7.48 -16.33
C GLY A 160 -12.52 -6.59 -17.48
N GLY A 161 -12.71 -7.10 -18.70
CA GLY A 161 -12.34 -6.42 -19.93
C GLY A 161 -11.25 -7.14 -20.70
N ARG A 162 -10.86 -6.57 -21.85
CA ARG A 162 -9.76 -7.12 -22.64
C ARG A 162 -8.45 -6.82 -21.93
N ARG A 163 -7.50 -7.77 -21.97
CA ARG A 163 -6.14 -7.50 -21.52
C ARG A 163 -5.44 -6.65 -22.58
N ILE A 164 -4.86 -5.55 -22.16
CA ILE A 164 -4.27 -4.56 -23.08
C ILE A 164 -2.74 -4.66 -23.08
N PHE A 165 -2.12 -4.93 -21.93
CA PHE A 165 -0.68 -5.18 -21.78
C PHE A 165 -0.42 -6.00 -20.51
N GLY A 166 0.07 -7.23 -20.66
CA GLY A 166 0.36 -8.12 -19.54
C GLY A 166 -0.84 -8.30 -18.59
N LYS A 167 -0.72 -7.70 -17.40
CA LYS A 167 -1.70 -7.76 -16.30
C LYS A 167 -2.85 -6.72 -16.39
N LEU A 168 -2.74 -5.72 -17.27
CA LEU A 168 -3.71 -4.62 -17.36
C LEU A 168 -5.01 -5.01 -18.06
N THR A 169 -6.14 -4.48 -17.59
CA THR A 169 -7.47 -4.67 -18.18
C THR A 169 -8.05 -3.34 -18.65
N THR A 170 -8.82 -3.34 -19.74
CA THR A 170 -9.45 -2.11 -20.29
C THR A 170 -10.22 -1.31 -19.25
N TRP A 171 -11.07 -1.98 -18.46
CA TRP A 171 -11.89 -1.30 -17.44
C TRP A 171 -11.07 -0.88 -16.22
N GLY A 172 -10.12 -1.71 -15.80
CA GLY A 172 -9.20 -1.36 -14.71
C GLY A 172 -8.38 -0.12 -15.05
N THR A 173 -7.73 -0.09 -16.21
CA THR A 173 -6.93 1.05 -16.65
C THR A 173 -7.77 2.30 -16.83
N LEU A 174 -8.94 2.21 -17.49
CA LEU A 174 -9.80 3.38 -17.72
C LEU A 174 -10.31 3.99 -16.40
N LEU A 175 -10.87 3.16 -15.52
CA LEU A 175 -11.42 3.65 -14.25
C LEU A 175 -10.33 4.11 -13.29
N GLY A 176 -9.18 3.41 -13.27
CA GLY A 176 -7.99 3.87 -12.54
C GLY A 176 -7.48 5.21 -13.05
N TYR A 177 -7.40 5.39 -14.37
CA TYR A 177 -6.96 6.64 -15.00
C TYR A 177 -7.88 7.81 -14.63
N LEU A 178 -9.20 7.62 -14.78
CA LEU A 178 -10.19 8.66 -14.46
C LEU A 178 -10.19 9.01 -12.96
N ALA A 179 -10.18 7.99 -12.09
CA ALA A 179 -10.16 8.20 -10.65
C ALA A 179 -8.89 8.91 -10.18
N ASN A 180 -7.72 8.50 -10.71
CA ASN A 180 -6.45 9.12 -10.36
C ASN A 180 -6.36 10.57 -10.82
N THR A 181 -6.79 10.85 -12.06
CA THR A 181 -6.83 12.21 -12.59
C THR A 181 -7.72 13.09 -11.70
N ALA A 182 -8.92 12.61 -11.34
CA ALA A 182 -9.82 13.33 -10.47
C ALA A 182 -9.21 13.58 -9.07
N ALA A 183 -8.54 12.59 -8.50
CA ALA A 183 -7.89 12.72 -7.20
C ALA A 183 -6.71 13.71 -7.22
N LEU A 184 -5.89 13.69 -8.27
CA LEU A 184 -4.80 14.65 -8.45
C LEU A 184 -5.34 16.08 -8.61
N VAL A 185 -6.42 16.27 -9.36
CA VAL A 185 -7.10 17.56 -9.48
C VAL A 185 -7.66 18.01 -8.12
N ALA A 186 -8.25 17.10 -7.35
CA ALA A 186 -8.80 17.42 -6.03
C ALA A 186 -7.74 17.89 -5.02
N VAL A 187 -6.49 17.45 -5.16
CA VAL A 187 -5.36 17.95 -4.36
C VAL A 187 -4.67 19.20 -4.95
N GLY A 188 -5.30 19.83 -5.95
CA GLY A 188 -4.86 21.13 -6.50
C GLY A 188 -3.97 21.05 -7.73
N MET A 189 -3.78 19.87 -8.34
CA MET A 189 -3.02 19.76 -9.59
C MET A 189 -3.87 20.23 -10.79
N PRO A 190 -3.34 21.06 -11.71
CA PRO A 190 -4.07 21.44 -12.91
C PRO A 190 -4.46 20.22 -13.76
N LEU A 191 -5.64 20.25 -14.41
CA LEU A 191 -6.18 19.10 -15.14
C LEU A 191 -5.20 18.52 -16.17
N LEU A 192 -4.57 19.36 -17.00
CA LEU A 192 -3.60 18.91 -18.00
C LEU A 192 -2.39 18.23 -17.36
N HIS A 193 -1.96 18.72 -16.20
CA HIS A 193 -0.85 18.12 -15.47
C HIS A 193 -1.26 16.77 -14.88
N ALA A 194 -2.45 16.68 -14.27
CA ALA A 194 -3.00 15.45 -13.72
C ALA A 194 -3.17 14.35 -14.79
N LEU A 195 -3.62 14.71 -16.00
CA LEU A 195 -3.73 13.81 -17.14
C LEU A 195 -2.36 13.28 -17.57
N ALA A 196 -1.35 14.15 -17.66
CA ALA A 196 0.01 13.77 -18.04
C ALA A 196 0.69 12.90 -16.98
N VAL A 197 0.60 13.26 -15.70
CA VAL A 197 1.10 12.44 -14.58
C VAL A 197 0.43 11.07 -14.58
N THR A 198 -0.89 11.01 -14.75
CA THR A 198 -1.62 9.74 -14.77
C THR A 198 -1.22 8.90 -15.99
N ALA A 199 -0.97 9.49 -17.15
CA ALA A 199 -0.47 8.76 -18.31
C ALA A 199 0.90 8.10 -18.04
N MET A 200 1.81 8.80 -17.34
CA MET A 200 3.09 8.23 -16.92
C MET A 200 2.91 7.10 -15.89
N VAL A 201 1.96 7.24 -14.97
CA VAL A 201 1.60 6.17 -14.01
C VAL A 201 1.09 4.92 -14.73
N VAL A 202 0.19 5.08 -15.72
CA VAL A 202 -0.30 3.94 -16.52
C VAL A 202 0.85 3.29 -17.30
N ALA A 203 1.77 4.08 -17.86
CA ALA A 203 2.93 3.54 -18.55
C ALA A 203 3.84 2.74 -17.60
N ALA A 204 4.06 3.24 -16.38
CA ALA A 204 4.83 2.53 -15.35
C ALA A 204 4.17 1.20 -14.95
N ASP A 205 2.86 1.19 -14.73
CA ASP A 205 2.12 -0.04 -14.42
C ASP A 205 2.12 -1.06 -15.58
N ALA A 206 2.08 -0.57 -16.82
CA ALA A 206 2.13 -1.42 -18.01
C ALA A 206 3.50 -2.08 -18.23
N LEU A 207 4.58 -1.35 -17.96
CA LEU A 207 5.94 -1.76 -18.30
C LEU A 207 6.69 -2.39 -17.12
N SER A 208 6.25 -2.16 -15.89
CA SER A 208 6.98 -2.62 -14.71
C SER A 208 6.63 -4.05 -14.30
N HIS A 209 7.65 -4.75 -13.83
CA HIS A 209 7.51 -6.03 -13.13
C HIS A 209 7.03 -5.82 -11.68
N GLU A 210 7.30 -4.66 -11.09
CA GLU A 210 6.91 -4.26 -9.74
C GLU A 210 6.34 -2.83 -9.75
N ASP A 211 5.02 -2.74 -9.64
CA ASP A 211 4.27 -1.48 -9.67
C ASP A 211 4.57 -0.61 -8.44
N ASN A 212 4.72 -1.22 -7.26
CA ASN A 212 5.00 -0.47 -6.03
C ASN A 212 6.31 0.31 -6.09
N LEU A 213 7.31 -0.16 -6.84
CA LEU A 213 8.56 0.56 -7.04
C LEU A 213 8.42 1.72 -8.04
N THR A 214 7.69 1.48 -9.13
CA THR A 214 7.76 2.31 -10.34
C THR A 214 6.68 3.39 -10.40
N ILE A 215 5.48 3.12 -9.90
CA ILE A 215 4.40 4.11 -9.86
C ILE A 215 4.78 5.36 -9.05
N PRO A 216 5.35 5.27 -7.83
CA PRO A 216 5.74 6.46 -7.08
C PRO A 216 6.75 7.32 -7.86
N VAL A 217 7.74 6.67 -8.48
CA VAL A 217 8.80 7.32 -9.26
C VAL A 217 8.23 7.99 -10.50
N ALA A 218 7.34 7.33 -11.24
CA ALA A 218 6.70 7.87 -12.43
C ALA A 218 5.79 9.06 -12.10
N ALA A 219 5.01 8.97 -11.01
CA ALA A 219 4.14 10.04 -10.58
C ALA A 219 4.91 11.29 -10.12
N ALA A 220 5.93 11.11 -9.28
CA ALA A 220 6.78 12.21 -8.83
C ALA A 220 7.59 12.80 -9.99
N GLY A 221 8.17 11.96 -10.85
CA GLY A 221 8.93 12.39 -12.03
C GLY A 221 8.06 13.14 -13.03
N GLY A 222 6.82 12.69 -13.27
CA GLY A 222 5.86 13.41 -14.11
C GLY A 222 5.49 14.76 -13.52
N SER A 223 5.23 14.82 -12.21
CA SER A 223 4.97 16.08 -11.51
C SER A 223 6.17 17.04 -11.58
N TYR A 224 7.38 16.52 -11.48
CA TYR A 224 8.62 17.29 -11.58
C TYR A 224 8.82 17.86 -12.99
N LEU A 225 8.75 17.03 -14.03
CA LEU A 225 8.94 17.46 -15.42
C LEU A 225 7.96 18.56 -15.82
N LEU A 226 6.71 18.46 -15.37
CA LEU A 226 5.69 19.46 -15.68
C LEU A 226 5.89 20.76 -14.89
N SER A 227 6.55 20.71 -13.73
CA SER A 227 6.89 21.92 -12.97
C SER A 227 8.04 22.73 -13.59
N LEU A 228 8.74 22.16 -14.58
CA LEU A 228 9.80 22.83 -15.35
C LEU A 228 9.28 23.54 -16.61
N LEU A 229 8.00 23.34 -16.96
CA LEU A 229 7.33 23.92 -18.12
C LEU A 229 6.50 25.14 -17.72
#